data_AF-A0A7S4R119-F1
#
_entry.id   AF-A0A7S4R119-F1
#
_cell.length_a   1.000
_cell.length_b   1.000
_cell.length_c   1.000
_cell.angle_alpha   90.00
_cell.angle_beta   90.00
_cell.angle_gamma   90.00
#
_symmetry.space_group_name_H-M   'P 1'
#
loop_
_entity.id
_entity.type
_entity.pdbx_description
1 polymer ?
#
loop_
_entity_poly.entity_id
_entity_poly.type
_entity_poly.pdbx_seq_one_letter_code
_entity_poly.pdbx_strand_id
1 'polypeptide(L)'
;AKRRAQAAAVRPQSPRRVASGAGMGAASKMGGRGAGPEAPAGKVEGAACICCAGRGGDEFGDCPLCEGCTVAGGDAPQPEPCWTACPCITCTAPASATKQSSAELENPQSGFWRHRWRLPGAGASWTLSGHSRALERTGFCIEEARIFLDAGVGWRNPTSTPLAILVTHGHIDHVNALPLLLRCNGDPAVFVPREHLNGVREMCRMTWAVKRKDGSEAAGRRADLEPAPVADARPESLGCPLQELGVRDPAPQDVRGRLWVPVEPGCSALLPGKQGLVVRTVECFHTVADVGYIVCETRKTLRGKTPEAQAELDALYARLGADKRAAGQAIGAMRKSGAAVDVEEAVPRLAFLCDTTAQVFGPCADCRAGRPEACAFGDRARAPHGRRCAAAEAAEAQAAAILACPTVVVECSFLAAGGMTEEQSEAEATLRGHLSWSQLRPVVVANPRTTFVLVHFSERYSDRQIREHFLAQPGADAESTPNNVVLWLDSGVLDFTSPAAE
;
A
#
# COMPACT_ATOMS: atom_id res chain seq x y z
N ALA A 1 14.81 -56.16 -36.68
CA ALA A 1 16.13 -56.34 -37.32
C ALA A 1 16.51 -55.09 -38.11
N LYS A 2 17.68 -54.53 -37.75
CA LYS A 2 18.57 -53.54 -38.39
C LYS A 2 18.23 -52.99 -39.79
N ARG A 3 18.27 -51.65 -39.91
CA ARG A 3 19.28 -50.81 -40.64
C ARG A 3 18.80 -49.34 -40.62
N ARG A 4 19.44 -48.42 -39.88
CA ARG A 4 20.64 -47.58 -40.17
C ARG A 4 20.52 -46.67 -41.40
N ALA A 5 20.47 -45.36 -41.15
CA ALA A 5 21.24 -44.35 -41.90
C ALA A 5 21.70 -43.25 -40.91
N GLN A 6 23.00 -42.97 -40.92
CA GLN A 6 23.70 -41.96 -40.12
C GLN A 6 23.99 -40.73 -40.99
N ALA A 7 23.90 -39.54 -40.41
CA ALA A 7 24.73 -38.37 -40.70
C ALA A 7 24.43 -37.32 -39.60
N ALA A 8 25.29 -36.42 -39.16
CA ALA A 8 26.75 -36.31 -39.05
C ALA A 8 26.92 -35.11 -38.07
N ALA A 9 27.71 -35.27 -37.02
CA ALA A 9 27.90 -34.27 -35.98
C ALA A 9 28.93 -33.20 -36.39
N VAL A 10 28.65 -31.93 -36.09
CA VAL A 10 29.64 -30.85 -36.05
C VAL A 10 29.46 -30.08 -34.73
N ARG A 11 30.46 -30.17 -33.85
CA ARG A 11 30.61 -29.36 -32.63
C ARG A 11 31.39 -28.08 -32.96
N PRO A 12 31.02 -26.91 -32.42
CA PRO A 12 31.96 -25.79 -32.29
C PRO A 12 32.68 -25.85 -30.94
N GLN A 13 33.99 -25.61 -31.00
CA GLN A 13 34.93 -25.56 -29.90
C GLN A 13 34.78 -24.26 -29.08
N SER A 14 35.02 -24.36 -27.77
CA SER A 14 35.15 -23.25 -26.84
C SER A 14 36.50 -22.53 -26.98
N PRO A 15 36.58 -21.20 -26.82
CA PRO A 15 37.85 -20.53 -26.58
C PRO A 15 38.19 -20.50 -25.09
N ARG A 16 39.48 -20.75 -24.84
CA ARG A 16 40.15 -20.87 -23.56
C ARG A 16 40.21 -19.55 -22.77
N ARG A 17 40.22 -19.72 -21.45
CA ARG A 17 40.63 -18.73 -20.43
C ARG A 17 42.03 -18.19 -20.71
N VAL A 18 42.20 -16.88 -20.53
CA VAL A 18 43.50 -16.25 -20.25
C VAL A 18 43.41 -15.68 -18.84
N ALA A 19 44.34 -16.11 -18.00
CA ALA A 19 44.58 -15.58 -16.66
C ALA A 19 45.62 -14.46 -16.74
N SER A 20 45.40 -13.37 -16.00
CA SER A 20 46.45 -12.46 -15.58
C SER A 20 46.06 -11.85 -14.25
N GLY A 21 46.85 -12.16 -13.22
CA GLY A 21 46.76 -11.56 -11.89
C GLY A 21 47.64 -10.31 -11.75
N ALA A 22 47.75 -9.89 -10.48
CA ALA A 22 48.46 -8.73 -9.92
C ALA A 22 47.70 -7.38 -10.04
N GLY A 23 47.62 -6.54 -9.02
CA GLY A 23 48.34 -6.55 -7.75
C GLY A 23 47.77 -5.56 -6.74
N MET A 24 48.24 -5.71 -5.50
CA MET A 24 48.01 -4.87 -4.33
C MET A 24 48.57 -3.46 -4.54
N GLY A 25 47.96 -2.47 -3.89
CA GLY A 25 48.51 -1.12 -3.75
C GLY A 25 47.78 -0.35 -2.66
N ALA A 26 48.37 -0.33 -1.46
CA ALA A 26 47.92 0.47 -0.32
C ALA A 26 48.72 1.78 -0.24
N ALA A 27 48.07 2.78 0.39
CA ALA A 27 48.64 3.95 1.10
C ALA A 27 49.30 5.08 0.28
N SER A 28 48.83 6.31 0.52
CA SER A 28 49.66 7.32 1.22
C SER A 28 48.85 8.58 1.57
N LYS A 29 49.02 9.00 2.84
CA LYS A 29 48.71 10.33 3.38
C LYS A 29 49.79 11.32 2.91
N MET A 30 49.40 12.54 2.54
CA MET A 30 50.11 13.81 2.74
C MET A 30 49.02 14.91 2.69
N GLY A 31 48.89 15.89 3.59
CA GLY A 31 49.87 16.56 4.43
C GLY A 31 50.28 17.89 3.77
N GLY A 32 49.61 19.00 4.08
CA GLY A 32 49.99 20.33 3.58
C GLY A 32 49.12 21.46 4.12
N ARG A 33 49.67 22.22 5.08
CA ARG A 33 49.17 23.50 5.58
C ARG A 33 49.49 24.63 4.59
N GLY A 34 48.62 25.62 4.48
CA GLY A 34 48.93 26.93 3.88
C GLY A 34 47.88 27.95 4.31
N ALA A 35 48.33 29.06 4.89
CA ALA A 35 47.50 30.12 5.45
C ALA A 35 47.58 31.41 4.60
N GLY A 36 46.44 32.11 4.53
CA GLY A 36 46.29 33.54 4.19
C GLY A 36 46.00 33.89 2.72
N PRO A 37 45.42 35.08 2.40
CA PRO A 37 44.94 36.16 3.27
C PRO A 37 43.45 36.56 3.04
N GLU A 38 42.97 37.47 3.90
CA GLU A 38 41.66 38.13 3.89
C GLU A 38 41.33 38.91 2.60
N ALA A 39 40.04 38.95 2.24
CA ALA A 39 39.45 39.85 1.25
C ALA A 39 37.94 40.09 1.58
N PRO A 40 37.32 41.17 1.07
CA PRO A 40 36.44 42.06 1.85
C PRO A 40 34.94 41.75 1.77
N ALA A 41 34.20 42.40 2.66
CA ALA A 41 32.74 42.39 2.75
C ALA A 41 32.04 43.00 1.52
N GLY A 42 30.87 42.41 1.20
CA GLY A 42 29.74 43.12 0.59
C GLY A 42 29.50 42.88 -0.91
N LYS A 43 28.72 41.84 -1.25
CA LYS A 43 27.83 41.83 -2.43
C LYS A 43 26.55 41.07 -2.09
N VAL A 44 25.41 41.70 -2.37
CA VAL A 44 24.07 41.11 -2.31
C VAL A 44 23.92 40.19 -3.52
N GLU A 45 23.73 38.89 -3.30
CA GLU A 45 23.49 37.91 -4.36
C GLU A 45 22.05 38.04 -4.86
N GLY A 46 21.88 38.35 -6.15
CA GLY A 46 20.60 38.25 -6.85
C GLY A 46 20.30 36.78 -7.19
N ALA A 47 19.03 36.37 -7.03
CA ALA A 47 18.58 35.01 -7.32
C ALA A 47 18.83 34.63 -8.79
N ALA A 48 19.54 33.51 -9.01
CA ALA A 48 19.85 32.98 -10.33
C ALA A 48 18.69 32.13 -10.89
N CYS A 49 18.46 32.19 -12.20
CA CYS A 49 17.54 31.32 -12.92
C CYS A 49 17.99 29.85 -12.82
N ILE A 50 17.06 28.95 -12.47
CA ILE A 50 17.29 27.50 -12.32
C ILE A 50 17.89 26.85 -13.58
N CYS A 51 17.60 27.38 -14.77
CA CYS A 51 18.11 26.84 -16.03
C CYS A 51 19.63 27.03 -16.20
N CYS A 52 20.24 28.02 -15.52
CA CYS A 52 21.63 28.40 -15.77
C CYS A 52 22.63 27.97 -14.69
N ALA A 53 22.17 27.23 -13.66
CA ALA A 53 22.97 26.57 -12.63
C ALA A 53 24.25 27.33 -12.21
N GLY A 54 24.10 28.60 -11.82
CA GLY A 54 25.15 29.35 -11.12
C GLY A 54 26.44 29.65 -11.90
N ARG A 55 26.43 29.68 -13.24
CA ARG A 55 27.57 30.26 -13.99
C ARG A 55 27.41 31.76 -14.11
N GLY A 56 28.12 32.51 -13.28
CA GLY A 56 28.20 33.96 -13.37
C GLY A 56 28.97 34.42 -14.61
N GLY A 57 28.56 35.57 -15.15
CA GLY A 57 29.41 36.48 -15.92
C GLY A 57 29.44 36.28 -17.44
N ASP A 58 28.68 37.13 -18.13
CA ASP A 58 29.05 37.92 -19.32
C ASP A 58 29.50 37.28 -20.64
N GLU A 59 29.67 35.95 -20.77
CA GLU A 59 30.22 35.36 -22.02
C GLU A 59 29.27 34.50 -22.88
N PHE A 60 28.00 34.35 -22.51
CA PHE A 60 27.02 33.67 -23.39
C PHE A 60 25.79 34.55 -23.60
N GLY A 61 25.65 35.04 -24.84
CA GLY A 61 24.45 35.74 -25.30
C GLY A 61 23.19 34.87 -25.16
N ASP A 62 22.08 35.57 -24.94
CA ASP A 62 20.68 35.14 -24.94
C ASP A 62 20.44 33.63 -24.92
N CYS A 63 20.15 33.10 -23.73
CA CYS A 63 19.63 31.74 -23.59
C CYS A 63 18.28 31.66 -24.33
N PRO A 64 18.14 30.84 -25.39
CA PRO A 64 16.93 30.77 -26.21
C PRO A 64 15.71 30.19 -25.48
N LEU A 65 15.89 29.72 -24.23
CA LEU A 65 14.80 29.27 -23.35
C LEU A 65 14.25 30.38 -22.44
N CYS A 66 14.84 31.58 -22.47
CA CYS A 66 14.54 32.68 -21.54
C CYS A 66 13.87 33.90 -22.20
N GLU A 67 13.62 33.89 -23.52
CA GLU A 67 12.82 34.94 -24.16
C GLU A 67 11.40 34.95 -23.56
N GLY A 68 11.11 35.96 -22.75
CA GLY A 68 9.81 36.15 -22.09
C GLY A 68 9.79 35.85 -20.59
N CYS A 69 10.90 35.42 -19.98
CA CYS A 69 10.98 35.28 -18.53
C CYS A 69 11.24 36.65 -17.88
N THR A 70 10.23 37.52 -17.85
CA THR A 70 10.19 38.55 -16.82
C THR A 70 10.19 37.82 -15.48
N VAL A 71 11.30 37.93 -14.74
CA VAL A 71 11.36 37.51 -13.33
C VAL A 71 10.48 38.48 -12.54
N ALA A 72 9.16 38.30 -12.67
CA ALA A 72 8.26 38.72 -11.62
C ALA A 72 8.71 37.93 -10.39
N GLY A 73 9.09 38.61 -9.32
CA GLY A 73 9.46 38.03 -8.03
C GLY A 73 8.27 37.35 -7.36
N GLY A 74 7.66 36.37 -8.03
CA GLY A 74 6.82 35.39 -7.42
C GLY A 74 7.74 34.40 -6.74
N ASP A 75 7.68 34.38 -5.40
CA ASP A 75 8.27 33.32 -4.60
C ASP A 75 7.93 31.97 -5.26
N ALA A 76 8.97 31.19 -5.61
CA ALA A 76 8.75 29.77 -5.89
C ALA A 76 7.93 29.23 -4.71
N PRO A 77 6.81 28.50 -4.95
CA PRO A 77 5.94 28.05 -3.89
C PRO A 77 6.79 27.30 -2.87
N GLN A 78 6.99 27.95 -1.71
CA GLN A 78 7.68 27.31 -0.61
C GLN A 78 6.86 26.09 -0.25
N PRO A 79 7.48 24.91 -0.04
CA PRO A 79 6.74 23.76 0.45
C PRO A 79 6.02 24.21 1.72
N GLU A 80 4.69 24.07 1.73
CA GLU A 80 3.87 24.34 2.90
C GLU A 80 4.52 23.59 4.07
N PRO A 81 4.95 24.30 5.14
CA PRO A 81 5.63 23.66 6.24
C PRO A 81 4.74 22.55 6.80
N CYS A 82 5.34 21.39 7.10
CA CYS A 82 4.66 20.32 7.82
C CYS A 82 3.94 20.94 9.03
N TRP A 83 2.63 20.67 9.14
CA TRP A 83 1.82 21.25 10.21
C TRP A 83 2.47 20.98 11.57
N THR A 84 2.53 21.99 12.43
CA THR A 84 3.21 21.97 13.74
C THR A 84 2.71 20.88 14.71
N ALA A 85 1.60 20.20 14.37
CA ALA A 85 0.98 19.15 15.17
C ALA A 85 0.93 17.76 14.48
N CYS A 86 1.68 17.54 13.39
CA CYS A 86 1.70 16.22 12.74
C CYS A 86 2.21 15.13 13.72
N PRO A 87 1.40 14.11 14.10
CA PRO A 87 1.76 13.11 15.10
C PRO A 87 2.67 12.00 14.51
N CYS A 88 3.11 12.16 13.26
CA CYS A 88 3.96 11.18 12.60
C CYS A 88 5.30 11.02 13.33
N ILE A 89 5.83 9.80 13.37
CA ILE A 89 7.10 9.46 14.05
C ILE A 89 8.26 10.32 13.54
N THR A 90 8.27 10.63 12.23
CA THR A 90 9.32 11.43 11.59
C THR A 90 9.21 12.91 11.97
N CYS A 91 7.97 13.41 12.08
CA CYS A 91 7.63 14.82 12.23
C CYS A 91 7.80 15.29 13.69
N THR A 92 7.48 14.41 14.64
CA THR A 92 7.51 14.70 16.09
C THR A 92 8.92 14.68 16.70
N ALA A 93 9.89 14.05 16.03
CA ALA A 93 11.26 13.95 16.52
C ALA A 93 12.19 14.86 15.72
N PRO A 94 12.76 15.96 16.30
CA PRO A 94 13.56 16.93 15.55
C PRO A 94 14.72 16.32 14.76
N ALA A 95 15.42 15.33 15.35
CA ALA A 95 16.51 14.63 14.67
C ALA A 95 16.02 13.82 13.45
N SER A 96 14.83 13.20 13.54
CA SER A 96 14.21 12.47 12.43
C SER A 96 13.76 13.42 11.33
N ALA A 97 13.15 14.56 11.70
CA ALA A 97 12.71 15.58 10.77
C ALA A 97 13.89 16.16 9.97
N THR A 98 14.98 16.56 10.65
CA THR A 98 16.18 17.05 9.97
C THR A 98 16.76 16.01 9.01
N LYS A 99 16.88 14.76 9.46
CA LYS A 99 17.38 13.66 8.62
C LYS A 99 16.50 13.45 7.39
N GLN A 100 15.19 13.51 7.55
CA GLN A 100 14.23 13.38 6.46
C GLN A 100 14.34 14.53 5.47
N SER A 101 14.42 15.79 5.94
CA SER A 101 14.63 16.94 5.05
C SER A 101 15.94 16.84 4.27
N SER A 102 17.03 16.39 4.90
CA SER A 102 18.28 16.12 4.18
C SER A 102 18.11 15.03 3.12
N ALA A 103 17.41 13.94 3.43
CA ALA A 103 17.14 12.87 2.48
C ALA A 103 16.30 13.36 1.28
N GLU A 104 15.36 14.27 1.50
CA GLU A 104 14.50 14.85 0.45
C GLU A 104 15.25 15.81 -0.46
N LEU A 105 16.17 16.60 0.12
CA LEU A 105 17.08 17.44 -0.65
C LEU A 105 18.00 16.60 -1.55
N GLU A 106 18.49 15.46 -1.05
CA GLU A 106 19.35 14.56 -1.82
C GLU A 106 18.57 13.72 -2.84
N ASN A 107 17.36 13.27 -2.46
CA ASN A 107 16.49 12.43 -3.26
C ASN A 107 15.02 12.78 -2.98
N PRO A 108 14.36 13.55 -3.87
CA PRO A 108 12.97 13.97 -3.68
C PRO A 108 11.98 12.80 -3.45
N GLN A 109 12.25 11.61 -3.99
CA GLN A 109 11.40 10.43 -3.79
C GLN A 109 11.38 9.93 -2.34
N SER A 110 12.32 10.35 -1.50
CA SER A 110 12.29 10.04 -0.07
C SER A 110 11.12 10.73 0.64
N GLY A 111 10.55 11.80 0.05
CA GLY A 111 9.37 12.49 0.56
C GLY A 111 8.14 11.60 0.64
N PHE A 112 8.00 10.62 -0.26
CA PHE A 112 6.92 9.63 -0.21
C PHE A 112 6.98 8.72 1.01
N TRP A 113 8.10 8.72 1.74
CA TRP A 113 8.31 7.91 2.93
C TRP A 113 8.46 8.75 4.20
N ARG A 114 8.20 10.08 4.11
CA ARG A 114 8.25 11.02 5.23
C ARG A 114 7.35 10.55 6.35
N HIS A 115 6.09 10.29 6.03
CA HIS A 115 5.07 10.01 7.02
C HIS A 115 5.15 8.57 7.49
N ARG A 116 5.22 8.43 8.81
CA ARG A 116 5.29 7.15 9.52
C ARG A 116 4.34 7.21 10.70
N TRP A 117 3.35 6.34 10.73
CA TRP A 117 2.30 6.36 11.74
C TRP A 117 2.08 4.96 12.32
N ARG A 118 1.90 4.88 13.64
CA ARG A 118 1.70 3.60 14.32
C ARG A 118 0.24 3.22 14.27
N LEU A 119 -0.04 2.01 13.78
CA LEU A 119 -1.41 1.50 13.76
C LEU A 119 -1.89 1.26 15.21
N PRO A 120 -3.13 1.66 15.53
CA PRO A 120 -3.76 1.36 16.80
C PRO A 120 -4.14 -0.12 16.91
N GLY A 121 -4.40 -0.59 18.13
CA GLY A 121 -4.92 -1.93 18.41
C GLY A 121 -3.99 -2.83 19.23
N ALA A 122 -4.54 -3.94 19.72
CA ALA A 122 -3.87 -4.83 20.67
C ALA A 122 -2.85 -5.78 20.00
N GLY A 123 -1.57 -5.71 20.36
CA GLY A 123 -0.53 -6.61 19.84
C GLY A 123 0.80 -5.90 19.57
N ALA A 124 1.63 -6.50 18.73
CA ALA A 124 2.79 -5.79 18.18
C ALA A 124 2.29 -4.59 17.36
N SER A 125 2.84 -3.41 17.65
CA SER A 125 2.51 -2.19 16.91
C SER A 125 3.14 -2.28 15.52
N TRP A 126 2.30 -2.19 14.49
CA TRP A 126 2.77 -2.02 13.12
C TRP A 126 2.92 -0.52 12.82
N THR A 127 3.81 -0.20 11.90
CA THR A 127 4.05 1.15 11.39
C THR A 127 3.65 1.18 9.92
N LEU A 128 2.69 2.04 9.58
CA LEU A 128 2.36 2.39 8.20
C LEU A 128 3.28 3.52 7.76
N SER A 129 3.83 3.41 6.56
CA SER A 129 4.58 4.48 5.90
C SER A 129 4.30 4.47 4.41
N GLY A 130 4.29 5.62 3.77
CA GLY A 130 3.98 5.72 2.34
C GLY A 130 3.33 7.02 1.95
N HIS A 131 2.74 7.02 0.77
CA HIS A 131 2.09 8.18 0.17
C HIS A 131 0.96 7.72 -0.75
N SER A 132 -0.07 8.55 -0.84
CA SER A 132 -1.22 8.29 -1.69
C SER A 132 -1.89 9.58 -2.10
N ARG A 133 -1.95 9.78 -3.41
CA ARG A 133 -2.64 10.89 -4.05
C ARG A 133 -3.26 10.39 -5.35
N ALA A 134 -4.55 10.66 -5.55
CA ALA A 134 -5.28 10.05 -6.65
C ALA A 134 -4.72 10.46 -8.01
N LEU A 135 -4.59 9.49 -8.92
CA LEU A 135 -4.01 9.62 -10.26
C LEU A 135 -2.51 9.96 -10.30
N GLU A 136 -1.88 10.28 -9.15
CA GLU A 136 -0.45 10.51 -9.07
C GLU A 136 0.28 9.20 -8.76
N ARG A 137 0.08 8.70 -7.53
CA ARG A 137 0.62 7.44 -7.05
C ARG A 137 0.01 7.03 -5.72
N THR A 138 -0.10 5.72 -5.49
CA THR A 138 -0.40 5.14 -4.19
C THR A 138 0.53 3.98 -3.86
N GLY A 139 1.12 4.04 -2.68
CA GLY A 139 1.97 2.96 -2.19
C GLY A 139 2.29 3.13 -0.71
N PHE A 140 2.09 2.07 0.05
CA PHE A 140 2.41 2.00 1.47
C PHE A 140 3.25 0.77 1.80
N CYS A 141 3.88 0.80 2.97
CA CYS A 141 4.61 -0.29 3.55
C CYS A 141 4.21 -0.46 5.02
N ILE A 142 3.84 -1.68 5.40
CA ILE A 142 3.74 -2.12 6.79
C ILE A 142 5.14 -2.59 7.20
N GLU A 143 5.89 -1.74 7.90
CA GLU A 143 7.34 -1.89 8.05
C GLU A 143 7.73 -3.23 8.70
N GLU A 144 7.10 -3.59 9.82
CA GLU A 144 7.40 -4.79 10.61
C GLU A 144 6.96 -6.07 9.88
N ALA A 145 5.84 -6.02 9.16
CA ALA A 145 5.34 -7.14 8.35
C ALA A 145 6.11 -7.28 7.02
N ARG A 146 6.81 -6.23 6.59
CA ARG A 146 7.49 -6.13 5.28
C ARG A 146 6.54 -6.38 4.11
N ILE A 147 5.31 -5.89 4.25
CA ILE A 147 4.27 -5.96 3.22
C ILE A 147 4.15 -4.60 2.57
N PHE A 148 4.26 -4.56 1.25
CA PHE A 148 3.90 -3.36 0.47
C PHE A 148 2.44 -3.47 0.05
N LEU A 149 1.72 -2.36 0.18
CA LEU A 149 0.33 -2.18 -0.24
C LEU A 149 0.35 -1.24 -1.43
N ASP A 150 -0.03 -1.75 -2.59
CA ASP A 150 0.27 -1.17 -3.90
C ASP A 150 1.76 -0.89 -4.14
N ALA A 151 2.06 -0.39 -5.33
CA ALA A 151 3.39 -0.21 -5.87
C ALA A 151 3.50 1.06 -6.73
N GLY A 152 2.74 2.11 -6.40
CA GLY A 152 2.91 3.46 -6.96
C GLY A 152 4.12 4.21 -6.44
N VAL A 153 4.63 3.80 -5.27
CA VAL A 153 5.79 4.40 -4.61
C VAL A 153 6.96 3.44 -4.64
N GLY A 154 8.10 3.92 -5.15
CA GLY A 154 9.34 3.16 -5.29
C GLY A 154 10.06 2.92 -3.96
N TRP A 155 11.19 2.23 -4.02
CA TRP A 155 11.90 1.71 -2.85
C TRP A 155 12.11 2.70 -1.69
N ARG A 156 11.74 2.28 -0.48
CA ARG A 156 12.07 2.98 0.77
C ARG A 156 13.48 2.60 1.23
N ASN A 157 14.47 3.45 1.00
CA ASN A 157 15.82 3.27 1.57
C ASN A 157 15.81 3.62 3.07
N PRO A 158 16.37 2.80 4.00
CA PRO A 158 17.07 1.52 3.87
C PRO A 158 16.24 0.30 4.29
N THR A 159 14.93 0.30 4.01
CA THR A 159 14.00 -0.70 4.55
C THR A 159 14.37 -2.12 4.15
N SER A 160 14.04 -3.07 5.02
CA SER A 160 14.15 -4.50 4.77
C SER A 160 13.38 -4.91 3.53
N THR A 161 13.99 -5.80 2.76
CA THR A 161 13.42 -6.53 1.64
C THR A 161 11.96 -6.97 1.86
N PRO A 162 11.04 -6.63 0.93
CA PRO A 162 9.63 -7.00 1.04
C PRO A 162 9.46 -8.51 1.08
N LEU A 163 8.52 -8.95 1.89
CA LEU A 163 8.01 -10.32 1.92
C LEU A 163 6.93 -10.53 0.87
N ALA A 164 6.03 -9.56 0.75
CA ALA A 164 4.94 -9.54 -0.21
C ALA A 164 4.67 -8.13 -0.71
N ILE A 165 4.17 -8.02 -1.93
CA ILE A 165 3.64 -6.79 -2.54
C ILE A 165 2.20 -7.10 -2.94
N LEU A 166 1.25 -6.36 -2.37
CA LEU A 166 -0.18 -6.57 -2.53
C LEU A 166 -0.75 -5.48 -3.45
N VAL A 167 -0.92 -5.80 -4.73
CA VAL A 167 -1.47 -4.86 -5.73
C VAL A 167 -2.98 -4.96 -5.75
N THR A 168 -3.69 -3.86 -5.54
CA THR A 168 -5.16 -3.82 -5.53
C THR A 168 -5.72 -3.94 -6.94
N HIS A 169 -5.16 -3.21 -7.90
CA HIS A 169 -5.57 -3.21 -9.30
C HIS A 169 -4.48 -2.68 -10.25
N GLY A 170 -4.77 -2.66 -11.55
CA GLY A 170 -3.77 -2.41 -12.61
C GLY A 170 -3.54 -0.96 -13.04
N HIS A 171 -4.15 0.04 -12.39
CA HIS A 171 -3.92 1.44 -12.77
C HIS A 171 -2.49 1.88 -12.46
N ILE A 172 -1.97 2.78 -13.30
CA ILE A 172 -0.54 3.09 -13.36
C ILE A 172 -0.04 3.72 -12.06
N ASP A 173 -0.85 4.53 -11.41
CA ASP A 173 -0.60 5.13 -10.10
C ASP A 173 -0.50 4.10 -8.97
N HIS A 174 -0.97 2.86 -9.16
CA HIS A 174 -0.83 1.77 -8.18
C HIS A 174 0.29 0.78 -8.52
N VAL A 175 0.85 0.81 -9.74
CA VAL A 175 1.84 -0.20 -10.18
C VAL A 175 3.11 0.35 -10.82
N ASN A 176 3.20 1.65 -11.12
CA ASN A 176 4.30 2.23 -11.90
C ASN A 176 5.70 1.97 -11.30
N ALA A 177 5.82 1.86 -9.98
CA ALA A 177 7.07 1.65 -9.28
C ALA A 177 7.34 0.17 -8.97
N LEU A 178 6.41 -0.73 -9.30
CA LEU A 178 6.59 -2.17 -9.13
C LEU A 178 7.88 -2.69 -9.79
N PRO A 179 8.25 -2.30 -11.03
CA PRO A 179 9.51 -2.76 -11.61
C PRO A 179 10.75 -2.33 -10.81
N LEU A 180 10.70 -1.17 -10.15
CA LEU A 180 11.78 -0.70 -9.27
C LEU A 180 11.80 -1.49 -7.95
N LEU A 181 10.64 -1.72 -7.33
CA LEU A 181 10.53 -2.52 -6.10
C LEU A 181 11.03 -3.96 -6.28
N LEU A 182 10.79 -4.55 -7.47
CA LEU A 182 11.28 -5.88 -7.82
C LEU A 182 12.78 -5.96 -8.08
N ARG A 183 13.52 -4.84 -8.03
CA ARG A 183 15.00 -4.84 -8.05
C ARG A 183 15.63 -5.05 -6.67
N CYS A 184 14.82 -5.25 -5.64
CA CYS A 184 15.33 -5.58 -4.31
C CYS A 184 16.09 -6.92 -4.31
N ASN A 185 16.98 -7.09 -3.32
CA ASN A 185 17.72 -8.34 -3.09
C ASN A 185 16.84 -9.48 -2.54
N GLY A 186 15.52 -9.38 -2.69
CA GLY A 186 14.53 -10.34 -2.23
C GLY A 186 13.90 -11.18 -3.31
N ASP A 187 12.98 -12.02 -2.86
CA ASP A 187 12.02 -12.74 -3.69
C ASP A 187 10.61 -12.54 -3.13
N PRO A 188 10.08 -11.30 -3.13
CA PRO A 188 8.73 -11.04 -2.65
C PRO A 188 7.71 -11.78 -3.51
N ALA A 189 6.64 -12.26 -2.88
CA ALA A 189 5.45 -12.69 -3.60
C ALA A 189 4.67 -11.46 -4.08
N VAL A 190 4.27 -11.44 -5.35
CA VAL A 190 3.52 -10.33 -5.94
C VAL A 190 2.08 -10.76 -6.16
N PHE A 191 1.18 -10.23 -5.33
CA PHE A 191 -0.25 -10.47 -5.45
C PHE A 191 -0.84 -9.47 -6.43
N VAL A 192 -1.63 -9.96 -7.39
CA VAL A 192 -2.24 -9.15 -8.44
C VAL A 192 -3.61 -9.74 -8.75
N PRO A 193 -4.67 -8.94 -8.98
CA PRO A 193 -5.94 -9.46 -9.48
C PRO A 193 -5.70 -10.32 -10.72
N ARG A 194 -6.36 -11.49 -10.78
CA ARG A 194 -6.14 -12.49 -11.84
C ARG A 194 -6.17 -11.87 -13.24
N GLU A 195 -7.13 -10.99 -13.48
CA GLU A 195 -7.32 -10.33 -14.79
C GLU A 195 -6.14 -9.42 -15.18
N HIS A 196 -5.45 -8.84 -14.20
CA HIS A 196 -4.32 -7.93 -14.42
C HIS A 196 -2.96 -8.65 -14.42
N LEU A 197 -2.91 -9.92 -14.00
CA LEU A 197 -1.68 -10.68 -13.80
C LEU A 197 -0.70 -10.51 -14.98
N ASN A 198 -1.15 -10.86 -16.19
CA ASN A 198 -0.28 -10.86 -17.35
C ASN A 198 0.09 -9.45 -17.82
N GLY A 199 -0.81 -8.46 -17.66
CA GLY A 199 -0.52 -7.07 -18.01
C GLY A 199 0.54 -6.44 -17.11
N VAL A 200 0.34 -6.56 -15.79
CA VAL A 200 1.28 -6.06 -14.77
C VAL A 200 2.63 -6.78 -14.87
N ARG A 201 2.61 -8.10 -15.05
CA ARG A 201 3.83 -8.88 -15.24
C ARG A 201 4.58 -8.48 -16.50
N GLU A 202 3.89 -8.30 -17.62
CA GLU A 202 4.53 -7.91 -18.88
C GLU A 202 5.17 -6.52 -18.76
N MET A 203 4.51 -5.56 -18.10
CA MET A 203 5.10 -4.27 -17.76
C MET A 203 6.43 -4.44 -17.02
N CYS A 204 6.48 -5.28 -15.98
CA CYS A 204 7.74 -5.57 -15.28
C CYS A 204 8.76 -6.24 -16.19
N ARG A 205 8.37 -7.26 -16.97
CA ARG A 205 9.25 -7.98 -17.89
C ARG A 205 9.90 -7.05 -18.92
N MET A 206 9.12 -6.14 -19.50
CA MET A 206 9.58 -5.16 -20.49
C MET A 206 10.70 -4.27 -19.92
N THR A 207 10.57 -3.78 -18.68
CA THR A 207 11.63 -2.95 -18.06
C THR A 207 12.96 -3.70 -17.83
N TRP A 208 12.95 -5.03 -17.83
CA TRP A 208 14.17 -5.86 -17.86
C TRP A 208 14.65 -6.14 -19.29
N ALA A 209 13.71 -6.35 -20.22
CA ALA A 209 14.00 -6.68 -21.61
C ALA A 209 14.77 -5.56 -22.32
N VAL A 210 14.52 -4.28 -22.00
CA VAL A 210 15.24 -3.12 -22.57
C VAL A 210 16.76 -3.15 -22.39
N LYS A 211 17.29 -3.96 -21.47
CA LYS A 211 18.74 -4.13 -21.26
C LYS A 211 19.37 -5.19 -22.18
N ARG A 212 18.56 -5.96 -22.91
CA ARG A 212 19.00 -7.07 -23.76
C ARG A 212 19.04 -6.63 -25.22
N LYS A 213 19.91 -7.25 -26.01
CA LYS A 213 19.88 -7.08 -27.48
C LYS A 213 18.62 -7.74 -28.01
N ASP A 214 17.66 -6.94 -28.44
CA ASP A 214 16.35 -7.39 -28.89
C ASP A 214 16.09 -7.03 -30.36
N GLY A 215 16.78 -7.72 -31.27
CA GLY A 215 16.56 -7.63 -32.73
C GLY A 215 16.16 -8.96 -33.35
N SER A 216 15.65 -9.89 -32.52
CA SER A 216 15.24 -11.22 -32.98
C SER A 216 13.81 -11.20 -33.49
N GLU A 217 13.41 -12.21 -34.28
CA GLU A 217 11.99 -12.41 -34.65
C GLU A 217 11.08 -12.66 -33.42
N ALA A 218 11.66 -12.88 -32.24
CA ALA A 218 10.95 -13.02 -30.98
C ALA A 218 10.71 -11.71 -30.23
N ALA A 219 11.30 -10.60 -30.69
CA ALA A 219 11.16 -9.28 -30.10
C ALA A 219 9.69 -8.92 -29.93
N GLY A 220 9.32 -8.39 -28.77
CA GLY A 220 7.94 -7.98 -28.48
C GLY A 220 6.91 -9.11 -28.36
N ARG A 221 7.29 -10.40 -28.47
CA ARG A 221 6.34 -11.50 -28.22
C ARG A 221 5.97 -11.55 -26.75
N ARG A 222 4.68 -11.40 -26.46
CA ARG A 222 4.08 -11.57 -25.13
C ARG A 222 4.30 -13.00 -24.63
N ALA A 223 4.64 -13.16 -23.35
CA ALA A 223 4.93 -14.46 -22.75
C ALA A 223 4.02 -14.70 -21.55
N ASP A 224 2.73 -14.86 -21.80
CA ASP A 224 1.71 -14.97 -20.75
C ASP A 224 1.89 -16.20 -19.86
N LEU A 225 1.54 -16.03 -18.59
CA LEU A 225 1.39 -17.13 -17.65
C LEU A 225 -0.05 -17.63 -17.71
N GLU A 226 -0.19 -18.95 -17.66
CA GLU A 226 -1.47 -19.61 -17.36
C GLU A 226 -1.63 -19.68 -15.84
N PRO A 227 -2.52 -18.88 -15.24
CA PRO A 227 -2.69 -18.87 -13.79
C PRO A 227 -3.36 -20.17 -13.32
N ALA A 228 -2.81 -20.81 -12.28
CA ALA A 228 -3.46 -21.93 -11.61
C ALA A 228 -4.87 -21.53 -11.11
N PRO A 229 -5.83 -22.45 -10.96
CA PRO A 229 -7.13 -22.13 -10.35
C PRO A 229 -6.93 -21.49 -8.97
N VAL A 230 -7.69 -20.43 -8.66
CA VAL A 230 -7.73 -19.92 -7.29
C VAL A 230 -8.39 -20.99 -6.43
N ALA A 231 -7.72 -21.41 -5.35
CA ALA A 231 -8.37 -22.22 -4.34
C ALA A 231 -9.34 -21.35 -3.53
N ASP A 232 -10.61 -21.74 -3.49
CA ASP A 232 -11.60 -21.12 -2.59
C ASP A 232 -11.14 -21.29 -1.15
N ALA A 233 -10.74 -20.19 -0.52
CA ALA A 233 -10.28 -20.23 0.85
C ALA A 233 -11.41 -19.79 1.77
N ARG A 234 -11.87 -20.70 2.63
CA ARG A 234 -12.89 -20.36 3.63
C ARG A 234 -12.40 -19.22 4.53
N PRO A 235 -13.28 -18.32 5.01
CA PRO A 235 -12.91 -17.26 5.96
C PRO A 235 -12.33 -17.80 7.28
N GLU A 236 -12.54 -19.06 7.62
CA GLU A 236 -11.97 -19.73 8.79
C GLU A 236 -10.52 -20.22 8.53
N SER A 237 -10.10 -20.27 7.27
CA SER A 237 -8.81 -20.86 6.88
C SER A 237 -7.63 -20.00 7.33
N LEU A 238 -6.53 -20.69 7.66
CA LEU A 238 -5.21 -20.10 7.87
C LEU A 238 -4.51 -19.73 6.54
N GLY A 239 -5.24 -19.77 5.42
CA GLY A 239 -4.75 -19.49 4.09
C GLY A 239 -4.04 -20.68 3.43
N CYS A 240 -4.02 -20.67 2.09
CA CYS A 240 -3.27 -21.62 1.30
C CYS A 240 -1.78 -21.22 1.23
N PRO A 241 -0.83 -22.17 1.24
CA PRO A 241 0.58 -21.88 0.98
C PRO A 241 0.77 -21.19 -0.37
N LEU A 242 1.67 -20.20 -0.44
CA LEU A 242 1.89 -19.43 -1.68
C LEU A 242 2.32 -20.26 -2.88
N GLN A 243 2.94 -21.42 -2.65
CA GLN A 243 3.37 -22.32 -3.72
C GLN A 243 2.20 -23.01 -4.43
N GLU A 244 1.04 -23.08 -3.77
CA GLU A 244 -0.19 -23.66 -4.34
C GLU A 244 -0.99 -22.61 -5.11
N LEU A 245 -0.89 -21.34 -4.72
CA LEU A 245 -1.60 -20.24 -5.37
C LEU A 245 -0.78 -19.58 -6.49
N GLY A 246 0.54 -19.52 -6.34
CA GLY A 246 1.40 -18.71 -7.20
C GLY A 246 1.99 -19.46 -8.38
N VAL A 247 2.21 -18.72 -9.46
CA VAL A 247 2.92 -19.17 -10.66
C VAL A 247 4.26 -18.46 -10.73
N ARG A 248 5.35 -19.21 -10.95
CA ARG A 248 6.68 -18.63 -11.09
C ARG A 248 7.01 -18.32 -12.54
N ASP A 249 7.75 -17.23 -12.74
CA ASP A 249 8.37 -16.97 -14.03
C ASP A 249 9.26 -18.14 -14.46
N PRO A 250 9.22 -18.54 -15.75
CA PRO A 250 10.19 -19.47 -16.30
C PRO A 250 11.56 -18.79 -16.30
N ALA A 251 12.42 -19.19 -15.37
CA ALA A 251 13.76 -18.64 -15.23
C ALA A 251 14.83 -19.57 -15.83
N PRO A 252 15.97 -19.04 -16.32
CA PRO A 252 17.14 -19.85 -16.60
C PRO A 252 17.57 -20.63 -15.35
N GLN A 253 18.25 -21.76 -15.54
CA GLN A 253 18.52 -22.80 -14.53
C GLN A 253 19.17 -22.33 -13.21
N ASP A 254 19.72 -21.11 -13.16
CA ASP A 254 20.46 -20.56 -12.02
C ASP A 254 19.79 -19.36 -11.30
N VAL A 255 18.54 -18.99 -11.66
CA VAL A 255 17.80 -17.89 -11.01
C VAL A 255 16.41 -18.38 -10.60
N ARG A 256 16.00 -18.14 -9.36
CA ARG A 256 14.60 -18.39 -8.97
C ARG A 256 13.71 -17.33 -9.62
N GLY A 257 12.80 -17.75 -10.51
CA GLY A 257 11.84 -16.83 -11.13
C GLY A 257 10.91 -16.19 -10.10
N ARG A 258 10.41 -14.99 -10.37
CA ARG A 258 9.51 -14.26 -9.47
C ARG A 258 8.21 -15.04 -9.25
N LEU A 259 7.69 -15.01 -8.02
CA LEU A 259 6.42 -15.64 -7.67
C LEU A 259 5.28 -14.65 -7.83
N TRP A 260 4.42 -14.90 -8.81
CA TRP A 260 3.20 -14.14 -9.05
C TRP A 260 2.00 -14.88 -8.48
N VAL A 261 1.21 -14.23 -7.64
CA VAL A 261 0.04 -14.82 -6.96
C VAL A 261 -1.21 -14.19 -7.55
N PRO A 262 -1.86 -14.82 -8.56
CA PRO A 262 -3.15 -14.35 -9.05
C PRO A 262 -4.19 -14.48 -7.93
N VAL A 263 -4.95 -13.41 -7.69
CA VAL A 263 -6.01 -13.40 -6.70
C VAL A 263 -7.36 -12.98 -7.27
N GLU A 264 -8.40 -13.44 -6.60
CA GLU A 264 -9.81 -13.09 -6.78
C GLU A 264 -10.39 -12.74 -5.39
N PRO A 265 -11.53 -12.06 -5.29
CA PRO A 265 -12.21 -11.89 -4.00
C PRO A 265 -12.43 -13.23 -3.27
N GLY A 266 -12.16 -13.27 -1.97
CA GLY A 266 -12.31 -14.48 -1.15
C GLY A 266 -11.07 -15.39 -1.07
N CYS A 267 -9.97 -15.07 -1.76
CA CYS A 267 -8.69 -15.77 -1.57
C CYS A 267 -8.18 -15.60 -0.14
N SER A 268 -7.46 -16.59 0.36
CA SER A 268 -6.68 -16.50 1.60
C SER A 268 -5.34 -17.18 1.40
N ALA A 269 -4.27 -16.49 1.76
CA ALA A 269 -2.90 -16.90 1.48
C ALA A 269 -2.03 -16.79 2.74
N LEU A 270 -1.34 -17.87 3.07
CA LEU A 270 -0.36 -17.88 4.16
C LEU A 270 0.98 -17.34 3.64
N LEU A 271 1.45 -16.23 4.19
CA LEU A 271 2.74 -15.67 3.83
C LEU A 271 3.89 -16.47 4.48
N PRO A 272 5.03 -16.62 3.77
CA PRO A 272 6.17 -17.34 4.30
C PRO A 272 6.82 -16.59 5.47
N GLY A 273 7.38 -17.32 6.42
CA GLY A 273 8.16 -16.74 7.52
C GLY A 273 7.59 -17.06 8.90
N LYS A 274 8.26 -16.56 9.94
CA LYS A 274 7.92 -16.85 11.34
C LYS A 274 6.85 -15.95 11.94
N GLN A 275 6.38 -14.97 11.16
CA GLN A 275 5.46 -13.94 11.64
C GLN A 275 4.00 -14.44 11.68
N GLY A 276 3.70 -15.58 11.04
CA GLY A 276 2.34 -16.12 10.99
C GLY A 276 1.36 -15.12 10.36
N LEU A 277 1.65 -14.65 9.15
CA LEU A 277 0.83 -13.65 8.47
C LEU A 277 -0.06 -14.33 7.44
N VAL A 278 -1.34 -13.97 7.44
CA VAL A 278 -2.32 -14.43 6.46
C VAL A 278 -2.87 -13.20 5.73
N VAL A 279 -2.95 -13.26 4.41
CA VAL A 279 -3.57 -12.21 3.59
C VAL A 279 -4.84 -12.76 2.99
N ARG A 280 -5.95 -12.05 3.19
CA ARG A 280 -7.24 -12.35 2.58
C ARG A 280 -7.61 -11.27 1.59
N THR A 281 -8.32 -11.62 0.54
CA THR A 281 -8.85 -10.66 -0.43
C THR A 281 -10.34 -10.48 -0.26
N VAL A 282 -10.79 -9.25 -0.46
CA VAL A 282 -12.21 -8.88 -0.46
C VAL A 282 -12.58 -8.23 -1.79
N GLU A 283 -13.85 -8.26 -2.14
CA GLU A 283 -14.36 -7.62 -3.35
C GLU A 283 -14.37 -6.11 -3.18
N CYS A 284 -13.71 -5.41 -4.12
CA CYS A 284 -13.81 -3.97 -4.29
C CYS A 284 -14.61 -3.65 -5.56
N PHE A 285 -14.93 -2.36 -5.74
CA PHE A 285 -15.81 -1.91 -6.82
C PHE A 285 -15.20 -0.74 -7.55
N HIS A 286 -14.33 -1.03 -8.52
CA HIS A 286 -13.66 -0.03 -9.34
C HIS A 286 -13.87 -0.24 -10.85
N THR A 287 -13.31 0.65 -11.66
CA THR A 287 -13.50 0.67 -13.13
C THR A 287 -12.82 -0.49 -13.87
N VAL A 288 -11.90 -1.16 -13.19
CA VAL A 288 -11.18 -2.36 -13.63
C VAL A 288 -11.27 -3.42 -12.54
N ALA A 289 -10.91 -4.67 -12.85
CA ALA A 289 -10.85 -5.72 -11.83
C ALA A 289 -9.95 -5.32 -10.66
N ASP A 290 -10.44 -5.54 -9.45
CA ASP A 290 -9.84 -5.01 -8.23
C ASP A 290 -10.12 -5.94 -7.05
N VAL A 291 -9.26 -5.84 -6.04
CA VAL A 291 -9.46 -6.49 -4.74
C VAL A 291 -8.97 -5.57 -3.62
N GLY A 292 -9.63 -5.67 -2.47
CA GLY A 292 -9.10 -5.18 -1.20
C GLY A 292 -8.34 -6.28 -0.47
N TYR A 293 -7.50 -5.90 0.49
CA TYR A 293 -6.73 -6.84 1.29
C TYR A 293 -7.04 -6.72 2.77
N ILE A 294 -7.23 -7.85 3.45
CA ILE A 294 -7.22 -7.95 4.92
C ILE A 294 -5.95 -8.68 5.32
N VAL A 295 -5.08 -8.01 6.07
CA VAL A 295 -3.87 -8.60 6.65
C VAL A 295 -4.18 -9.07 8.07
N CYS A 296 -3.93 -10.34 8.33
CA CYS A 296 -4.17 -11.00 9.60
C CYS A 296 -2.87 -11.48 10.26
N GLU A 297 -2.89 -11.55 11.59
CA GLU A 297 -1.91 -12.29 12.39
C GLU A 297 -2.52 -13.61 12.84
N THR A 298 -1.77 -14.69 12.69
CA THR A 298 -2.14 -15.98 13.26
C THR A 298 -1.92 -15.97 14.77
N ARG A 299 -2.96 -16.32 15.54
CA ARG A 299 -2.90 -16.45 16.99
C ARG A 299 -3.45 -17.80 17.43
N LYS A 300 -2.87 -18.32 18.51
CA LYS A 300 -3.42 -19.47 19.21
C LYS A 300 -4.40 -18.97 20.26
N THR A 301 -5.67 -19.29 20.09
CA THR A 301 -6.74 -18.98 21.05
C THR A 301 -7.29 -20.27 21.62
N LEU A 302 -7.65 -20.23 22.89
CA LEU A 302 -8.32 -21.35 23.52
C LEU A 302 -9.80 -21.28 23.15
N ARG A 303 -10.35 -22.35 22.58
CA ARG A 303 -11.76 -22.47 22.22
C ARG A 303 -12.39 -23.66 22.92
N GLY A 304 -13.65 -23.53 23.31
CA GLY A 304 -14.46 -24.66 23.73
C GLY A 304 -14.69 -25.62 22.57
N LYS A 305 -14.57 -26.91 22.80
CA LYS A 305 -14.76 -27.95 21.77
C LYS A 305 -16.22 -28.08 21.33
N THR A 306 -17.16 -27.67 22.18
CA THR A 306 -18.60 -27.62 21.90
C THR A 306 -19.15 -26.23 22.25
N PRO A 307 -20.34 -25.85 21.78
CA PRO A 307 -20.97 -24.58 22.14
C PRO A 307 -21.13 -24.39 23.65
N GLU A 308 -21.45 -25.47 24.38
CA GLU A 308 -21.60 -25.44 25.84
C GLU A 308 -20.25 -25.20 26.52
N ALA A 309 -19.19 -25.89 26.06
CA ALA A 309 -17.84 -25.67 26.57
C ALA A 309 -17.31 -24.27 26.20
N GLN A 310 -17.72 -23.71 25.05
CA GLN A 310 -17.36 -22.34 24.68
C GLN A 310 -18.05 -21.32 25.59
N ALA A 311 -19.36 -21.49 25.84
CA ALA A 311 -20.11 -20.63 26.75
C ALA A 311 -19.54 -20.69 28.18
N GLU A 312 -19.15 -21.88 28.64
CA GLU A 312 -18.47 -22.03 29.94
C GLU A 312 -17.10 -21.31 29.95
N LEU A 313 -16.31 -21.48 28.89
CA LEU A 313 -15.02 -20.81 28.74
C LEU A 313 -15.16 -19.28 28.74
N ASP A 314 -16.15 -18.74 28.02
CA ASP A 314 -16.45 -17.30 27.97
C ASP A 314 -16.85 -16.76 29.35
N ALA A 315 -17.69 -17.50 30.08
CA ALA A 315 -18.07 -17.16 31.45
C ALA A 315 -16.85 -17.15 32.40
N LEU A 316 -15.89 -18.07 32.22
CA LEU A 316 -14.65 -18.08 32.98
C LEU A 316 -13.75 -16.88 32.64
N TYR A 317 -13.63 -16.50 31.36
CA TYR A 317 -12.89 -15.32 30.94
C TYR A 317 -13.47 -14.04 31.54
N ALA A 318 -14.81 -13.89 31.55
CA ALA A 318 -15.48 -12.75 32.17
C ALA A 318 -15.18 -12.62 33.68
N ARG A 319 -14.91 -13.74 34.37
CA ARG A 319 -14.61 -13.79 35.81
C ARG A 319 -13.14 -13.52 36.15
N LEU A 320 -12.23 -13.48 35.18
CA LEU A 320 -10.80 -13.25 35.44
C LEU A 320 -10.52 -11.90 36.12
N GLY A 321 -11.40 -10.90 35.93
CA GLY A 321 -11.31 -9.61 36.62
C GLY A 321 -11.65 -9.66 38.11
N ALA A 322 -12.46 -10.64 38.55
CA ALA A 322 -12.93 -10.77 39.93
C ALA A 322 -12.19 -11.84 40.73
N ASP A 323 -11.90 -13.00 40.14
CA ASP A 323 -11.13 -14.07 40.78
C ASP A 323 -10.24 -14.79 39.75
N LYS A 324 -9.07 -14.20 39.52
CA LYS A 324 -8.08 -14.67 38.55
C LYS A 324 -7.60 -16.10 38.84
N ARG A 325 -7.52 -16.50 40.12
CA ARG A 325 -6.97 -17.80 40.51
C ARG A 325 -7.96 -18.92 40.25
N ALA A 326 -9.19 -18.78 40.72
CA ALA A 326 -10.22 -19.80 40.51
C ALA A 326 -10.57 -19.95 39.03
N ALA A 327 -10.75 -18.83 38.31
CA ALA A 327 -11.02 -18.85 36.87
C ALA A 327 -9.86 -19.48 36.09
N GLY A 328 -8.60 -19.13 36.40
CA GLY A 328 -7.43 -19.74 35.76
C GLY A 328 -7.30 -21.25 36.01
N GLN A 329 -7.62 -21.72 37.21
CA GLN A 329 -7.63 -23.16 37.53
C GLN A 329 -8.72 -23.90 36.76
N ALA A 330 -9.93 -23.33 36.65
CA ALA A 330 -11.02 -23.91 35.89
C ALA A 330 -10.69 -23.99 34.38
N ILE A 331 -10.12 -22.92 33.80
CA ILE A 331 -9.64 -22.92 32.40
C ILE A 331 -8.56 -24.01 32.20
N GLY A 332 -7.64 -24.16 33.16
CA GLY A 332 -6.64 -25.22 33.15
C GLY A 332 -7.26 -26.63 33.20
N ALA A 333 -8.33 -26.81 33.98
CA ALA A 333 -9.07 -28.07 34.03
C ALA A 333 -9.78 -28.38 32.72
N MET A 334 -10.40 -27.39 32.07
CA MET A 334 -11.03 -27.54 30.75
C MET A 334 -10.02 -27.93 29.67
N ARG A 335 -8.81 -27.36 29.70
CA ARG A 335 -7.70 -27.78 28.83
C ARG A 335 -7.33 -29.24 29.07
N LYS A 336 -7.17 -29.63 30.34
CA LYS A 336 -6.77 -31.00 30.70
C LYS A 336 -7.82 -32.05 30.36
N SER A 337 -9.11 -31.70 30.46
CA SER A 337 -10.22 -32.58 30.08
C SER A 337 -10.44 -32.64 28.57
N GLY A 338 -9.81 -31.75 27.79
CA GLY A 338 -10.06 -31.60 26.35
C GLY A 338 -11.38 -30.92 26.01
N ALA A 339 -12.08 -30.36 27.00
CA ALA A 339 -13.27 -29.53 26.79
C ALA A 339 -12.92 -28.19 26.13
N ALA A 340 -11.69 -27.70 26.34
CA ALA A 340 -11.13 -26.57 25.63
C ALA A 340 -9.83 -26.96 24.91
N VAL A 341 -9.69 -26.53 23.66
CA VAL A 341 -8.55 -26.85 22.78
C VAL A 341 -7.95 -25.57 22.22
N ASP A 342 -6.62 -25.53 22.10
CA ASP A 342 -5.97 -24.41 21.43
C ASP A 342 -6.22 -24.54 19.92
N VAL A 343 -6.86 -23.53 19.35
CA VAL A 343 -7.12 -23.39 17.92
C VAL A 343 -6.25 -22.27 17.40
N GLU A 344 -5.65 -22.50 16.25
CA GLU A 344 -4.90 -21.47 15.54
C GLU A 344 -5.87 -20.74 14.60
N GLU A 345 -6.02 -19.44 14.79
CA GLU A 345 -6.95 -18.58 14.04
C GLU A 345 -6.23 -17.38 13.44
N ALA A 346 -6.70 -16.90 12.29
CA ALA A 346 -6.19 -15.68 11.69
C ALA A 346 -7.01 -14.48 12.19
N VAL A 347 -6.36 -13.60 12.96
CA VAL A 347 -6.98 -12.43 13.57
C VAL A 347 -6.74 -11.21 12.68
N PRO A 348 -7.80 -10.54 12.17
CA PRO A 348 -7.65 -9.35 11.33
C PRO A 348 -6.92 -8.21 12.04
N ARG A 349 -6.04 -7.51 11.31
CA ARG A 349 -5.23 -6.40 11.84
C ARG A 349 -5.39 -5.12 11.03
N LEU A 350 -5.44 -5.24 9.71
CA LEU A 350 -5.53 -4.10 8.80
C LEU A 350 -6.37 -4.51 7.59
N ALA A 351 -7.35 -3.70 7.22
CA ALA A 351 -7.91 -3.72 5.87
C ALA A 351 -7.27 -2.60 5.04
N PHE A 352 -6.91 -2.89 3.79
CA PHE A 352 -6.46 -1.94 2.79
C PHE A 352 -7.39 -2.03 1.59
N LEU A 353 -8.25 -1.01 1.44
CA LEU A 353 -9.33 -0.91 0.47
C LEU A 353 -9.09 0.35 -0.35
N CYS A 354 -8.15 0.32 -1.29
CA CYS A 354 -7.83 1.49 -2.10
C CYS A 354 -9.01 1.89 -3.00
N ASP A 355 -8.85 1.97 -4.31
CA ASP A 355 -9.91 2.47 -5.18
C ASP A 355 -11.14 1.55 -5.13
N THR A 356 -12.28 2.10 -4.71
CA THR A 356 -13.54 1.36 -4.53
C THR A 356 -14.72 2.29 -4.32
N THR A 357 -15.95 1.80 -4.48
CA THR A 357 -17.16 2.47 -3.99
C THR A 357 -17.55 2.00 -2.58
N ALA A 358 -18.53 2.69 -1.97
CA ALA A 358 -19.10 2.37 -0.67
C ALA A 358 -19.72 0.95 -0.57
N GLN A 359 -19.95 0.27 -1.69
CA GLN A 359 -20.46 -1.11 -1.73
C GLN A 359 -19.56 -2.12 -0.99
N VAL A 360 -18.28 -1.80 -0.83
CA VAL A 360 -17.32 -2.63 -0.10
C VAL A 360 -17.74 -2.85 1.36
N PHE A 361 -18.49 -1.91 1.95
CA PHE A 361 -19.02 -1.96 3.32
C PHE A 361 -20.45 -2.49 3.42
N GLY A 362 -20.99 -3.07 2.35
CA GLY A 362 -22.28 -3.74 2.35
C GLY A 362 -23.21 -3.30 1.22
N PRO A 363 -24.43 -3.86 1.15
CA PRO A 363 -25.37 -3.53 0.09
C PRO A 363 -25.91 -2.11 0.28
N CYS A 364 -26.18 -1.42 -0.84
CA CYS A 364 -26.89 -0.15 -0.81
C CYS A 364 -28.32 -0.30 -0.25
N ALA A 365 -28.97 0.81 0.11
CA ALA A 365 -30.30 0.80 0.73
C ALA A 365 -31.35 0.04 -0.11
N ASP A 366 -31.35 0.22 -1.44
CA ASP A 366 -32.28 -0.48 -2.33
C ASP A 366 -32.00 -1.99 -2.41
N CYS A 367 -30.74 -2.40 -2.54
CA CYS A 367 -30.37 -3.81 -2.52
C CYS A 367 -30.73 -4.48 -1.19
N ARG A 368 -30.52 -3.78 -0.06
CA ARG A 368 -30.91 -4.25 1.27
C ARG A 368 -32.42 -4.41 1.41
N ALA A 369 -33.19 -3.53 0.76
CA ALA A 369 -34.64 -3.59 0.73
C ALA A 369 -35.21 -4.54 -0.35
N GLY A 370 -34.35 -5.34 -1.00
CA GLY A 370 -34.78 -6.32 -2.01
C GLY A 370 -35.16 -5.72 -3.37
N ARG A 371 -34.68 -4.50 -3.69
CA ARG A 371 -34.91 -3.78 -4.96
C ARG A 371 -33.61 -3.63 -5.78
N PRO A 372 -32.98 -4.73 -6.25
CA PRO A 372 -31.70 -4.67 -6.94
C PRO A 372 -31.74 -3.92 -8.29
N GLU A 373 -32.92 -3.75 -8.88
CA GLU A 373 -33.17 -2.93 -10.07
C GLU A 373 -33.00 -1.43 -9.83
N ALA A 374 -33.18 -0.98 -8.58
CA ALA A 374 -32.98 0.40 -8.16
C ALA A 374 -31.57 0.65 -7.58
N CYS A 375 -30.66 -0.34 -7.67
CA CYS A 375 -29.31 -0.20 -7.17
C CYS A 375 -28.59 0.99 -7.83
N ALA A 376 -28.21 1.99 -7.02
CA ALA A 376 -27.49 3.18 -7.47
C ALA A 376 -26.20 2.87 -8.24
N PHE A 377 -25.55 1.74 -7.94
CA PHE A 377 -24.33 1.28 -8.59
C PHE A 377 -24.57 0.32 -9.77
N GLY A 378 -25.80 -0.17 -9.92
CA GLY A 378 -26.18 -1.09 -11.00
C GLY A 378 -26.73 -0.39 -12.25
N ASP A 379 -27.05 0.90 -12.14
CA ASP A 379 -27.51 1.72 -13.25
C ASP A 379 -26.33 2.18 -14.10
N ARG A 380 -26.16 1.59 -15.28
CA ARG A 380 -25.06 1.93 -16.21
C ARG A 380 -25.07 3.38 -16.68
N ALA A 381 -26.20 4.09 -16.59
CA ALA A 381 -26.23 5.52 -16.92
C ALA A 381 -25.54 6.37 -15.84
N ARG A 382 -25.57 5.92 -14.58
CA ARG A 382 -24.99 6.62 -13.42
C ARG A 382 -23.62 6.09 -13.04
N ALA A 383 -23.42 4.78 -13.17
CA ALA A 383 -22.19 4.06 -12.87
C ALA A 383 -21.85 3.15 -14.07
N PRO A 384 -21.23 3.68 -15.14
CA PRO A 384 -20.92 2.91 -16.36
C PRO A 384 -20.08 1.66 -16.08
N HIS A 385 -19.24 1.74 -15.05
CA HIS A 385 -18.38 0.66 -14.58
C HIS A 385 -18.90 -0.01 -13.30
N GLY A 386 -20.01 0.48 -12.75
CA GLY A 386 -20.59 -0.03 -11.53
C GLY A 386 -21.12 -1.45 -11.72
N ARG A 387 -20.86 -2.29 -10.72
CA ARG A 387 -21.49 -3.59 -10.57
C ARG A 387 -22.60 -3.47 -9.55
N ARG A 388 -23.70 -4.21 -9.73
CA ARG A 388 -24.72 -4.33 -8.68
C ARG A 388 -24.07 -4.86 -7.41
N CYS A 389 -24.60 -4.47 -6.26
CA CYS A 389 -24.16 -5.05 -4.99
C CYS A 389 -24.29 -6.58 -5.04
N ALA A 390 -23.37 -7.28 -4.40
CA ALA A 390 -23.51 -8.71 -4.14
C ALA A 390 -24.79 -9.00 -3.34
N ALA A 391 -25.13 -10.29 -3.22
CA ALA A 391 -26.23 -10.72 -2.35
C ALA A 391 -26.03 -10.16 -0.95
N ALA A 392 -27.12 -9.68 -0.32
CA ALA A 392 -27.04 -8.91 0.94
C ALA A 392 -26.24 -9.65 2.02
N GLU A 393 -26.46 -10.95 2.19
CA GLU A 393 -25.73 -11.79 3.16
C GLU A 393 -24.22 -11.80 2.90
N ALA A 394 -23.79 -11.98 1.65
CA ALA A 394 -22.37 -12.00 1.29
C ALA A 394 -21.71 -10.63 1.47
N ALA A 395 -22.41 -9.56 1.06
CA ALA A 395 -21.95 -8.19 1.22
C ALA A 395 -21.84 -7.79 2.70
N GLU A 396 -22.80 -8.21 3.54
CA GLU A 396 -22.76 -7.98 4.98
C GLU A 396 -21.66 -8.80 5.68
N ALA A 397 -21.45 -10.05 5.29
CA ALA A 397 -20.35 -10.87 5.81
C ALA A 397 -18.97 -10.28 5.48
N GLN A 398 -18.79 -9.77 4.26
CA GLN A 398 -17.58 -9.05 3.87
C GLN A 398 -17.39 -7.77 4.70
N ALA A 399 -18.43 -6.95 4.83
CA ALA A 399 -18.39 -5.73 5.63
C ALA A 399 -17.99 -6.03 7.08
N ALA A 400 -18.56 -7.08 7.68
CA ALA A 400 -18.22 -7.53 9.02
C ALA A 400 -16.74 -7.97 9.11
N ALA A 401 -16.21 -8.68 8.11
CA ALA A 401 -14.81 -9.08 8.09
C ALA A 401 -13.85 -7.88 7.99
N ILE A 402 -14.20 -6.86 7.19
CA ILE A 402 -13.45 -5.61 7.07
C ILE A 402 -13.47 -4.82 8.38
N LEU A 403 -14.66 -4.63 8.95
CA LEU A 403 -14.86 -3.81 10.15
C LEU A 403 -14.39 -4.52 11.44
N ALA A 404 -14.11 -5.82 11.37
CA ALA A 404 -13.39 -6.54 12.43
C ALA A 404 -11.91 -6.11 12.54
N CYS A 405 -11.36 -5.45 11.51
CA CYS A 405 -10.03 -4.85 11.61
C CYS A 405 -10.05 -3.62 12.54
N PRO A 406 -9.05 -3.47 13.44
CA PRO A 406 -8.90 -2.25 14.22
C PRO A 406 -8.53 -1.03 13.36
N THR A 407 -7.98 -1.26 12.17
CA THR A 407 -7.63 -0.20 11.21
C THR A 407 -8.10 -0.56 9.81
N VAL A 408 -8.75 0.39 9.14
CA VAL A 408 -9.17 0.31 7.74
C VAL A 408 -8.53 1.48 7.00
N VAL A 409 -7.63 1.20 6.07
CA VAL A 409 -7.11 2.20 5.13
C VAL A 409 -8.02 2.17 3.91
N VAL A 410 -8.66 3.29 3.60
CA VAL A 410 -9.65 3.38 2.51
C VAL A 410 -9.52 4.69 1.75
N GLU A 411 -9.78 4.65 0.44
CA GLU A 411 -9.82 5.86 -0.36
C GLU A 411 -10.93 6.84 0.10
N CYS A 412 -10.73 8.12 -0.20
CA CYS A 412 -11.76 9.15 -0.08
C CYS A 412 -11.52 10.22 -1.16
N SER A 413 -11.59 9.81 -2.44
CA SER A 413 -11.21 10.67 -3.56
C SER A 413 -12.03 11.97 -3.67
N PHE A 414 -13.30 11.94 -3.24
CA PHE A 414 -14.25 13.06 -3.44
C PHE A 414 -14.80 13.63 -2.13
N LEU A 415 -14.83 14.96 -2.06
CA LEU A 415 -15.31 15.77 -0.95
C LEU A 415 -16.29 16.85 -1.43
N ALA A 416 -17.27 17.19 -0.60
CA ALA A 416 -18.08 18.39 -0.75
C ALA A 416 -17.27 19.63 -0.32
N ALA A 417 -16.22 19.92 -1.10
CA ALA A 417 -15.28 21.00 -0.93
C ALA A 417 -14.94 21.61 -2.29
N GLY A 418 -14.26 22.76 -2.31
CA GLY A 418 -13.84 23.40 -3.56
C GLY A 418 -15.00 23.80 -4.49
N GLY A 419 -16.19 24.09 -3.92
CA GLY A 419 -17.39 24.50 -4.67
C GLY A 419 -18.31 23.36 -5.11
N MET A 420 -18.01 22.10 -4.78
CA MET A 420 -18.94 20.98 -4.99
C MET A 420 -19.88 20.78 -3.81
N THR A 421 -21.15 20.51 -4.13
CA THR A 421 -22.15 19.99 -3.19
C THR A 421 -21.89 18.53 -2.84
N GLU A 422 -22.55 18.01 -1.79
CA GLU A 422 -22.48 16.59 -1.45
C GLU A 422 -23.02 15.72 -2.59
N GLU A 423 -24.15 16.11 -3.19
CA GLU A 423 -24.76 15.36 -4.28
C GLU A 423 -23.85 15.29 -5.52
N GLN A 424 -23.17 16.38 -5.85
CA GLN A 424 -22.20 16.40 -6.95
C GLN A 424 -20.97 15.53 -6.64
N SER A 425 -20.48 15.57 -5.41
CA SER A 425 -19.36 14.76 -4.94
C SER A 425 -19.69 13.26 -5.03
N GLU A 426 -20.87 12.85 -4.55
CA GLU A 426 -21.35 11.47 -4.63
C GLU A 426 -21.56 10.98 -6.06
N ALA A 427 -22.15 11.83 -6.91
CA ALA A 427 -22.39 11.50 -8.31
C ALA A 427 -21.07 11.27 -9.05
N GLU A 428 -20.09 12.15 -8.87
CA GLU A 428 -18.77 12.03 -9.50
C GLU A 428 -18.00 10.82 -8.99
N ALA A 429 -18.04 10.56 -7.67
CA ALA A 429 -17.44 9.37 -7.07
C ALA A 429 -18.04 8.09 -7.67
N THR A 430 -19.37 7.99 -7.69
CA THR A 430 -20.09 6.84 -8.23
C THR A 430 -19.82 6.62 -9.72
N LEU A 431 -19.81 7.71 -10.51
CA LEU A 431 -19.54 7.68 -11.94
C LEU A 431 -18.16 7.09 -12.25
N ARG A 432 -17.17 7.39 -11.41
CA ARG A 432 -15.77 6.98 -11.60
C ARG A 432 -15.37 5.74 -10.81
N GLY A 433 -16.31 5.11 -10.08
CA GLY A 433 -16.00 3.93 -9.27
C GLY A 433 -15.12 4.24 -8.06
N HIS A 434 -15.36 5.38 -7.43
CA HIS A 434 -14.64 5.88 -6.25
C HIS A 434 -15.60 6.16 -5.10
N LEU A 435 -15.04 6.66 -4.00
CA LEU A 435 -15.75 6.94 -2.77
C LEU A 435 -15.77 8.44 -2.46
N SER A 436 -16.94 8.96 -2.07
CA SER A 436 -17.05 10.30 -1.47
C SER A 436 -17.14 10.24 0.06
N TRP A 437 -16.69 11.30 0.74
CA TRP A 437 -16.80 11.36 2.20
C TRP A 437 -18.23 11.18 2.71
N SER A 438 -19.23 11.78 2.05
CA SER A 438 -20.64 11.66 2.45
C SER A 438 -21.16 10.21 2.38
N GLN A 439 -20.65 9.41 1.44
CA GLN A 439 -20.92 7.96 1.37
C GLN A 439 -20.20 7.17 2.48
N LEU A 440 -18.97 7.57 2.85
CA LEU A 440 -18.17 6.89 3.88
C LEU A 440 -18.65 7.16 5.29
N ARG A 441 -19.00 8.43 5.56
CA ARG A 441 -19.22 8.97 6.90
C ARG A 441 -20.21 8.14 7.73
N PRO A 442 -21.35 7.66 7.21
CA PRO A 442 -22.25 6.80 7.97
C PRO A 442 -21.58 5.52 8.47
N VAL A 443 -20.70 4.91 7.67
CA VAL A 443 -19.93 3.71 8.06
C VAL A 443 -18.93 4.05 9.17
N VAL A 444 -18.20 5.16 9.02
CA VAL A 444 -17.22 5.61 10.02
C VAL A 444 -17.87 5.86 11.37
N VAL A 445 -18.97 6.62 11.39
CA VAL A 445 -19.71 6.97 12.60
C VAL A 445 -20.32 5.72 13.27
N ALA A 446 -20.81 4.76 12.49
CA ALA A 446 -21.37 3.53 13.03
C ALA A 446 -20.31 2.58 13.64
N ASN A 447 -19.01 2.81 13.39
CA ASN A 447 -17.92 1.93 13.80
C ASN A 447 -16.83 2.67 14.61
N PRO A 448 -17.16 3.22 15.80
CA PRO A 448 -16.25 4.05 16.58
C PRO A 448 -15.00 3.32 17.12
N ARG A 449 -14.99 1.98 17.07
CA ARG A 449 -13.84 1.15 17.48
C ARG A 449 -12.83 0.89 16.36
N THR A 450 -13.18 1.25 15.14
CA THR A 450 -12.35 1.07 13.95
C THR A 450 -11.76 2.41 13.58
N THR A 451 -10.44 2.48 13.43
CA THR A 451 -9.76 3.66 12.91
C THR A 451 -9.73 3.64 11.39
N PHE A 452 -10.29 4.66 10.77
CA PHE A 452 -10.30 4.82 9.31
C PHE A 452 -9.17 5.75 8.89
N VAL A 453 -8.20 5.23 8.15
CA VAL A 453 -7.11 6.01 7.55
C VAL A 453 -7.53 6.35 6.12
N LEU A 454 -7.87 7.62 5.89
CA LEU A 454 -8.33 8.12 4.61
C LEU A 454 -7.14 8.52 3.75
N VAL A 455 -7.11 7.97 2.55
CA VAL A 455 -6.03 8.14 1.57
C VAL A 455 -6.62 8.49 0.20
N HIS A 456 -5.77 8.63 -0.81
CA HIS A 456 -6.19 8.76 -2.21
C HIS A 456 -7.09 9.98 -2.48
N PHE A 457 -6.85 11.10 -1.82
CA PHE A 457 -7.59 12.32 -2.10
C PHE A 457 -7.29 12.84 -3.52
N SER A 458 -8.30 13.37 -4.20
CA SER A 458 -8.13 13.99 -5.53
C SER A 458 -7.24 15.23 -5.46
N GLU A 459 -6.36 15.38 -6.45
CA GLU A 459 -5.51 16.58 -6.62
C GLU A 459 -6.28 17.90 -6.72
N ARG A 460 -7.59 17.85 -6.99
CA ARG A 460 -8.45 19.04 -7.01
C ARG A 460 -8.53 19.78 -5.68
N TYR A 461 -8.23 19.10 -4.56
CA TYR A 461 -8.30 19.69 -3.22
C TYR A 461 -6.90 19.90 -2.67
N SER A 462 -6.55 21.10 -2.23
CA SER A 462 -5.34 21.25 -1.42
C SER A 462 -5.49 20.54 -0.08
N ASP A 463 -4.39 20.13 0.53
CA ASP A 463 -4.41 19.53 1.87
C ASP A 463 -5.10 20.41 2.91
N ARG A 464 -4.96 21.74 2.76
CA ARG A 464 -5.68 22.72 3.56
C ARG A 464 -7.20 22.60 3.38
N GLN A 465 -7.69 22.52 2.14
CA GLN A 465 -9.12 22.35 1.88
C GLN A 465 -9.65 21.02 2.42
N ILE A 466 -8.87 19.94 2.30
CA ILE A 466 -9.23 18.64 2.86
C ILE A 466 -9.36 18.76 4.37
N ARG A 467 -8.36 19.30 5.05
CA ARG A 467 -8.38 19.52 6.50
C ARG A 467 -9.57 20.38 6.94
N GLU A 468 -9.77 21.54 6.32
CA GLU A 468 -10.87 22.46 6.63
C GLU A 468 -12.23 21.78 6.43
N HIS A 469 -12.38 20.97 5.38
CA HIS A 469 -13.59 20.17 5.16
C HIS A 469 -13.86 19.26 6.36
N PHE A 470 -12.89 18.44 6.79
CA PHE A 470 -13.05 17.49 7.89
C PHE A 470 -13.24 18.14 9.27
N LEU A 471 -12.58 19.27 9.52
CA LEU A 471 -12.80 20.04 10.75
C LEU A 471 -14.23 20.60 10.87
N ALA A 472 -14.89 20.83 9.73
CA ALA A 472 -16.28 21.28 9.69
C ALA A 472 -17.31 20.14 9.74
N GLN A 473 -16.87 18.87 9.73
CA GLN A 473 -17.79 17.73 9.68
C GLN A 473 -18.31 17.35 11.07
N PRO A 474 -19.63 17.13 11.23
CA PRO A 474 -20.17 16.59 12.46
C PRO A 474 -19.81 15.11 12.66
N GLY A 475 -19.53 14.74 13.90
CA GLY A 475 -19.30 13.41 14.42
C GLY A 475 -20.61 12.72 14.78
N ALA A 476 -20.52 11.66 15.59
CA ALA A 476 -21.67 10.81 15.93
C ALA A 476 -22.80 11.56 16.64
N ASP A 477 -22.44 12.46 17.55
CA ASP A 477 -23.40 13.22 18.36
C ASP A 477 -23.79 14.58 17.73
N ALA A 478 -23.54 14.75 16.42
CA ALA A 478 -23.74 15.99 15.63
C ALA A 478 -22.99 17.25 16.14
N GLU A 479 -22.41 17.21 17.33
CA GLU A 479 -21.66 18.31 17.96
C GLU A 479 -20.14 18.05 18.01
N SER A 480 -19.69 16.79 17.95
CA SER A 480 -18.26 16.42 17.94
C SER A 480 -17.72 16.35 16.51
N THR A 481 -16.41 16.20 16.31
CA THR A 481 -15.84 15.74 15.01
C THR A 481 -15.68 14.21 15.05
N PRO A 482 -15.65 13.50 13.89
CA PRO A 482 -15.37 12.07 13.87
C PRO A 482 -14.01 11.76 14.52
N ASN A 483 -14.03 11.10 15.69
CA ASN A 483 -12.83 10.84 16.50
C ASN A 483 -12.19 9.47 16.22
N ASN A 484 -12.48 8.88 15.06
CA ASN A 484 -11.93 7.61 14.63
C ASN A 484 -11.37 7.68 13.20
N VAL A 485 -10.97 8.88 12.77
CA VAL A 485 -10.45 9.18 11.42
C VAL A 485 -9.00 9.65 11.50
N VAL A 486 -8.20 9.22 10.53
CA VAL A 486 -6.85 9.72 10.27
C VAL A 486 -6.78 10.13 8.81
N LEU A 487 -6.36 11.36 8.52
CA LEU A 487 -6.12 11.82 7.15
C LEU A 487 -4.65 11.65 6.82
N TRP A 488 -4.35 10.96 5.71
CA TRP A 488 -2.99 10.85 5.19
C TRP A 488 -2.77 11.92 4.10
N LEU A 489 -2.19 13.05 4.47
CA LEU A 489 -1.95 14.18 3.57
C LEU A 489 -0.45 14.37 3.32
N ASP A 490 -0.09 15.04 2.23
CA ASP A 490 1.31 15.30 1.88
C ASP A 490 1.98 16.23 2.88
N SER A 491 1.24 17.24 3.32
CA SER A 491 1.62 18.20 4.36
C SER A 491 1.64 17.62 5.78
N GLY A 492 1.10 16.42 6.00
CA GLY A 492 1.08 15.79 7.34
C GLY A 492 0.01 14.74 7.53
N VAL A 493 0.24 13.83 8.47
CA VAL A 493 -0.81 13.00 9.03
C VAL A 493 -1.65 13.85 9.99
N LEU A 494 -2.97 13.82 9.86
CA LEU A 494 -3.89 14.43 10.81
C LEU A 494 -4.69 13.33 11.52
N ASP A 495 -4.55 13.23 12.83
CA ASP A 495 -5.09 12.12 13.61
C ASP A 495 -6.20 12.61 14.55
N PHE A 496 -7.46 12.37 14.18
CA PHE A 496 -8.62 12.71 15.01
C PHE A 496 -8.90 11.67 16.10
N THR A 497 -8.11 10.59 16.19
CA THR A 497 -8.31 9.55 17.21
C THR A 497 -7.78 9.93 18.59
N SER A 498 -6.92 10.94 18.63
CA SER A 498 -6.34 11.44 19.87
C SER A 498 -7.07 12.71 20.33
N PRO A 499 -7.41 12.85 21.63
CA PRO A 499 -8.04 14.05 22.19
C PRO A 499 -7.22 15.35 22.03
N ALA A 500 -5.98 15.25 21.53
CA ALA A 500 -5.07 16.38 21.34
C ALA A 500 -5.23 17.07 19.96
N ALA A 501 -6.28 16.72 19.19
CA ALA A 501 -6.56 17.30 17.88
C ALA A 501 -7.45 18.57 17.93
N GLU A 502 -7.94 18.95 19.12
CA GLU A 502 -8.48 20.28 19.43
C GLU A 502 -7.36 21.24 19.85
#